data_AF-A0A6G1YU05-F1
#
_entry.id   AF-A0A6G1YU05-F1
#
_cell.length_a   1.000
_cell.length_b   1.000
_cell.length_c   1.000
_cell.angle_alpha   90.00
_cell.angle_beta   90.00
_cell.angle_gamma   90.00
#
_symmetry.space_group_name_H-M   'P 1'
#
loop_
_entity.id
_entity.type
_entity.pdbx_description
1 polymer ?
#
loop_
_entity_poly.entity_id
_entity_poly.type
_entity_poly.pdbx_seq_one_letter_code
_entity_poly.pdbx_strand_id
1 'polypeptide(L)'
;MISINKTDVNNKKTLVNCVKDLYRMGFTSPVSGNHSVRMQNKKWMWITPSGVPRYNLQEEDLVKVQLETGKTLGRVKPSIEWYMHVSIYKKLGKVNAIVHTHSPYTLGIAISGIDKFQHIIEEAKIVVGNPVIIQNKPSGSTELANMVSEA
;
A
#
# COMPACT_ATOMS: atom_id res chain seq x y z
N MET A 1 19.68 -19.92 9.20
CA MET A 1 19.42 -18.51 8.78
C MET A 1 19.70 -18.40 7.30
N ILE A 2 18.65 -18.36 6.48
CA ILE A 2 18.80 -18.13 5.04
C ILE A 2 19.20 -16.66 4.89
N SER A 3 20.46 -16.43 4.51
CA SER A 3 20.95 -15.11 4.16
C SER A 3 20.33 -14.71 2.83
N ILE A 4 19.22 -13.98 2.90
CA ILE A 4 18.64 -13.34 1.72
C ILE A 4 19.58 -12.19 1.38
N ASN A 5 20.31 -12.31 0.27
CA ASN A 5 21.12 -11.22 -0.28
C ASN A 5 20.28 -9.94 -0.27
N LYS A 6 20.77 -8.88 0.39
CA LYS A 6 20.14 -7.56 0.42
C LYS A 6 20.28 -6.89 -0.95
N THR A 7 19.59 -7.42 -1.95
CA THR A 7 19.25 -6.64 -3.14
C THR A 7 18.48 -5.42 -2.65
N ASP A 8 18.78 -4.24 -3.18
CA ASP A 8 18.00 -3.05 -2.86
C ASP A 8 16.57 -3.22 -3.40
N VAL A 9 15.71 -3.84 -2.59
CA VAL A 9 14.31 -4.15 -2.92
C VAL A 9 13.44 -2.89 -2.96
N ASN A 10 13.96 -1.74 -2.52
CA ASN A 10 13.21 -0.48 -2.41
C ASN A 10 13.32 0.39 -3.66
N ASN A 11 13.16 -0.21 -4.84
CA ASN A 11 13.30 0.48 -6.13
C ASN A 11 12.00 0.42 -6.96
N LYS A 12 11.94 1.24 -8.00
CA LYS A 12 10.79 1.37 -8.91
C LYS A 12 10.45 0.05 -9.61
N LYS A 13 11.45 -0.64 -10.14
CA LYS A 13 11.31 -1.91 -10.84
C LYS A 13 10.64 -2.98 -9.98
N THR A 14 11.10 -3.14 -8.73
CA THR A 14 10.52 -4.09 -7.77
C THR A 14 9.07 -3.75 -7.47
N LEU A 15 8.75 -2.46 -7.27
CA LEU A 15 7.38 -2.01 -7.04
C LEU A 15 6.49 -2.33 -8.25
N VAL A 16 6.91 -1.98 -9.47
CA VAL A 16 6.15 -2.25 -10.71
C VAL A 16 5.89 -3.74 -10.90
N ASN A 17 6.90 -4.58 -10.68
CA ASN A 17 6.75 -6.04 -10.78
C ASN A 17 5.73 -6.56 -9.77
N CYS A 18 5.85 -6.13 -8.50
CA CYS A 18 4.91 -6.50 -7.45
C CYS A 18 3.46 -6.09 -7.79
N VAL A 19 3.26 -4.86 -8.29
CA VAL A 19 1.93 -4.38 -8.70
C VAL A 19 1.33 -5.26 -9.80
N LYS A 20 2.13 -5.62 -10.81
CA LYS A 20 1.69 -6.49 -11.90
C LYS A 20 1.34 -7.89 -11.41
N ASP A 21 2.12 -8.43 -10.48
CA ASP A 21 1.85 -9.75 -9.89
C ASP A 21 0.58 -9.73 -9.03
N LEU A 22 0.38 -8.71 -8.18
CA LEU A 22 -0.85 -8.54 -7.40
C LEU A 22 -2.10 -8.44 -8.30
N TYR A 23 -1.98 -7.76 -9.44
CA TYR A 23 -3.06 -7.71 -10.44
C TYR A 23 -3.32 -9.08 -11.06
N ARG A 24 -2.29 -9.80 -11.50
CA ARG A 24 -2.42 -11.16 -12.07
C ARG A 24 -3.02 -12.16 -11.08
N MET A 25 -2.72 -11.99 -9.79
CA MET A 25 -3.28 -12.79 -8.70
C MET A 25 -4.73 -12.42 -8.34
N GLY A 26 -5.28 -11.34 -8.92
CA GLY A 26 -6.65 -10.89 -8.66
C GLY A 26 -6.83 -10.14 -7.33
N PHE A 27 -5.74 -9.68 -6.70
CA PHE A 27 -5.83 -8.88 -5.47
C PHE A 27 -6.08 -7.39 -5.74
N THR A 28 -5.86 -6.93 -6.97
CA THR A 28 -6.18 -5.58 -7.41
C THR A 28 -6.94 -5.59 -8.73
N SER A 29 -7.75 -4.57 -8.94
CA SER A 29 -8.40 -4.32 -10.22
C SER A 29 -7.48 -3.47 -11.12
N PRO A 30 -7.84 -3.18 -12.38
CA PRO A 30 -7.03 -2.32 -13.24
C PRO A 30 -6.64 -0.98 -12.60
N VAL A 31 -7.53 -0.35 -11.82
CA VAL A 31 -7.30 1.01 -11.27
C VAL A 31 -7.45 1.11 -9.76
N SER A 32 -7.92 0.06 -9.06
CA SER A 32 -7.97 0.03 -7.59
C SER A 32 -6.75 -0.68 -6.99
N GLY A 33 -6.62 -0.61 -5.66
CA GLY A 33 -5.39 -0.96 -4.97
C GLY A 33 -4.29 0.06 -5.27
N ASN A 34 -3.42 0.31 -4.30
CA ASN A 34 -2.30 1.22 -4.48
C ASN A 34 -1.13 0.80 -3.61
N HIS A 35 0.07 1.06 -4.12
CA HIS A 35 1.28 0.49 -3.58
C HIS A 35 2.35 1.54 -3.56
N SER A 36 3.12 1.59 -2.48
CA SER A 36 4.24 2.49 -2.37
C SER A 36 5.46 1.83 -1.78
N VAL A 37 6.63 2.39 -2.11
CA VAL A 37 7.90 2.03 -1.50
C VAL A 37 8.64 3.29 -1.07
N ARG A 38 9.10 3.31 0.18
CA ARG A 38 9.87 4.41 0.75
C ARG A 38 11.29 4.37 0.21
N MET A 39 11.77 5.52 -0.26
CA MET A 39 13.14 5.67 -0.73
C MET A 39 14.13 5.57 0.43
N GLN A 40 15.38 5.17 0.16
CA GLN A 40 16.41 4.97 1.17
C GLN A 40 16.63 6.19 2.09
N ASN A 41 16.52 7.41 1.54
CA ASN A 41 16.65 8.66 2.31
C ASN A 41 15.49 8.92 3.29
N LYS A 42 14.45 8.08 3.27
CA LYS A 42 13.21 8.18 4.07
C LYS A 42 12.47 9.53 3.98
N LYS A 43 12.82 10.39 3.03
CA LYS A 43 12.17 11.68 2.79
C LYS A 43 11.08 11.59 1.72
N TRP A 44 11.16 10.57 0.88
CA TRP A 44 10.31 10.39 -0.29
C TRP A 44 9.81 8.95 -0.37
N MET A 45 8.68 8.77 -1.04
CA MET A 45 8.21 7.47 -1.52
C MET A 45 7.95 7.52 -3.02
N TRP A 46 8.04 6.37 -3.67
CA TRP A 46 7.38 6.11 -4.95
C TRP A 46 6.01 5.50 -4.67
N ILE A 47 4.96 5.98 -5.33
CA ILE A 47 3.61 5.43 -5.23
C ILE A 47 3.02 5.21 -6.62
N THR A 48 2.16 4.21 -6.74
CA THR A 48 1.34 3.98 -7.94
C THR A 48 0.51 5.23 -8.28
N PRO A 49 0.40 5.58 -9.55
CA PRO A 49 -0.43 6.69 -10.00
C PRO A 49 -1.93 6.36 -9.96
N SER A 50 -2.74 7.41 -10.01
CA SER A 50 -4.18 7.31 -10.24
C SER A 50 -4.49 7.09 -11.72
N GLY A 51 -5.47 6.24 -12.02
CA GLY A 51 -6.00 6.04 -13.38
C GLY A 51 -5.12 5.24 -14.36
N VAL A 52 -3.91 4.83 -13.98
CA VAL A 52 -3.07 3.96 -14.85
C VAL A 52 -3.35 2.48 -14.56
N PRO A 53 -3.73 1.70 -15.59
CA PRO A 53 -3.98 0.27 -15.42
C PRO A 53 -2.78 -0.50 -14.88
N ARG A 54 -2.97 -1.32 -13.82
CA ARG A 54 -1.88 -2.07 -13.15
C ARG A 54 -1.08 -2.98 -14.09
N TYR A 55 -1.74 -3.58 -15.08
CA TYR A 55 -1.09 -4.42 -16.10
C TYR A 55 -0.18 -3.64 -17.06
N ASN A 56 -0.44 -2.34 -17.29
CA ASN A 56 0.34 -1.48 -18.18
C ASN A 56 1.33 -0.56 -17.44
N LEU A 57 1.33 -0.57 -16.10
CA LEU A 57 2.16 0.30 -15.28
C LEU A 57 3.66 0.17 -15.64
N GLN A 58 4.31 1.31 -15.87
CA GLN A 58 5.76 1.41 -16.08
C GLN A 58 6.44 2.17 -14.93
N GLU A 59 7.76 2.10 -14.88
CA GLU A 59 8.54 2.78 -13.84
C GLU A 59 8.38 4.30 -13.92
N GLU A 60 8.24 4.86 -15.11
CA GLU A 60 8.09 6.31 -15.37
C GLU A 60 6.74 6.86 -14.89
N ASP A 61 5.74 5.99 -14.76
CA ASP A 61 4.39 6.35 -14.31
C ASP A 61 4.31 6.51 -12.78
N LEU A 62 5.25 5.91 -12.04
CA LEU A 62 5.31 6.04 -10.59
C LEU A 62 5.56 7.49 -10.18
N VAL A 63 4.81 7.93 -9.18
CA VAL A 63 4.85 9.30 -8.67
C VAL A 63 5.67 9.35 -7.39
N LYS A 64 6.56 10.34 -7.29
CA LYS A 64 7.32 10.66 -6.08
C LYS A 64 6.44 11.50 -5.17
N VAL A 65 6.37 11.17 -3.90
CA VAL A 65 5.70 11.99 -2.88
C VAL A 65 6.66 12.24 -1.72
N GLN A 66 6.85 13.50 -1.35
CA GLN A 66 7.64 13.88 -0.19
C GLN A 66 6.82 13.62 1.07
N LEU A 67 7.38 12.87 2.02
CA LEU A 67 6.63 12.47 3.22
C LEU A 67 6.28 13.68 4.09
N GLU A 68 7.20 14.65 4.20
CA GLU A 68 7.00 15.78 5.10
C GLU A 68 5.94 16.77 4.59
N THR A 69 6.08 17.21 3.34
CA THR A 69 5.30 18.31 2.76
C THR A 69 4.14 17.85 1.88
N GLY A 70 4.09 16.57 1.51
CA GLY A 70 3.17 16.07 0.49
C GLY A 70 3.53 16.49 -0.95
N LYS A 71 4.66 17.16 -1.18
CA LYS A 71 5.09 17.57 -2.53
C LYS A 71 5.15 16.36 -3.46
N THR A 72 4.51 16.47 -4.62
CA THR A 72 4.43 15.40 -5.62
C THR A 72 5.31 15.71 -6.84
N LEU A 73 5.92 14.69 -7.43
CA LEU A 73 6.73 14.78 -8.66
C LEU A 73 6.45 13.56 -9.55
N GLY A 74 5.94 13.76 -10.75
CA GLY A 74 5.62 12.68 -11.70
C GLY A 74 4.92 13.21 -12.94
N ARG A 75 4.71 12.35 -13.94
CA ARG A 75 4.01 12.72 -15.19
C ARG A 75 2.49 12.77 -15.02
N VAL A 76 1.98 12.06 -14.00
CA VAL A 76 0.55 11.90 -13.71
C VAL A 76 0.30 12.13 -12.22
N LYS A 77 -0.98 12.19 -11.82
CA LYS A 77 -1.37 12.35 -10.41
C LYS A 77 -1.05 11.06 -9.62
N PRO A 78 -0.61 11.16 -8.35
CA PRO A 78 -0.46 9.98 -7.49
C PRO A 78 -1.83 9.35 -7.20
N SER A 79 -1.84 8.15 -6.60
CA SER A 79 -3.05 7.59 -5.98
C SER A 79 -3.74 8.63 -5.09
N ILE A 80 -5.07 8.67 -5.07
CA ILE A 80 -5.84 9.55 -4.16
C ILE A 80 -5.58 9.22 -2.68
N GLU A 81 -5.12 8.00 -2.39
CA GLU A 81 -4.83 7.51 -1.04
C GLU A 81 -3.37 7.72 -0.62
N TRP A 82 -2.62 8.57 -1.34
CA TRP A 82 -1.22 8.84 -1.00
C TRP A 82 -1.04 9.35 0.43
N TYR A 83 -2.03 10.07 0.97
CA TYR A 83 -1.98 10.61 2.33
C TYR A 83 -1.99 9.49 3.39
N MET A 84 -2.75 8.41 3.17
CA MET A 84 -2.71 7.21 4.02
C MET A 84 -1.30 6.60 4.10
N HIS A 85 -0.63 6.48 2.95
CA HIS A 85 0.74 5.96 2.92
C HIS A 85 1.72 6.87 3.67
N VAL A 86 1.59 8.19 3.54
CA VAL A 86 2.40 9.17 4.27
C VAL A 86 2.18 9.05 5.78
N SER A 87 0.93 8.99 6.24
CA SER A 87 0.60 8.84 7.65
C SER A 87 1.20 7.57 8.25
N ILE A 88 1.08 6.44 7.55
CA ILE A 88 1.70 5.17 7.95
C ILE A 88 3.23 5.31 8.04
N TYR A 89 3.90 5.88 7.04
CA TYR A 89 5.37 6.00 7.07
C TYR A 89 5.88 6.96 8.15
N LYS A 90 5.14 8.04 8.45
CA LYS A 90 5.48 8.98 9.54
C LYS A 90 5.35 8.32 10.90
N LYS A 91 4.28 7.54 11.12
CA LYS A 91 4.01 6.88 12.38
C LYS A 91 4.85 5.62 12.59
N LEU A 92 5.02 4.81 11.55
CA LEU A 92 5.72 3.53 11.61
C LEU A 92 7.09 3.62 10.92
N GLY A 93 8.08 4.14 11.64
CA GLY A 93 9.43 4.39 11.12
C GLY A 93 10.17 3.18 10.53
N LYS A 94 9.74 1.95 10.87
CA LYS A 94 10.31 0.69 10.35
C LYS A 94 9.71 0.25 8.99
N VAL A 95 8.53 0.73 8.62
CA VAL A 95 7.83 0.35 7.38
C VAL A 95 8.51 0.97 6.17
N ASN A 96 8.79 0.16 5.14
CA ASN A 96 9.45 0.62 3.90
C ASN A 96 8.62 0.38 2.63
N ALA A 97 7.55 -0.40 2.70
CA ALA A 97 6.63 -0.61 1.61
C ALA A 97 5.21 -0.75 2.17
N ILE A 98 4.22 -0.33 1.40
CA ILE A 98 2.80 -0.43 1.75
C ILE A 98 2.08 -1.02 0.55
N VAL A 99 1.28 -2.06 0.82
CA VAL A 99 0.51 -2.79 -0.19
C VAL A 99 -0.96 -2.68 0.19
N HIS A 100 -1.70 -1.78 -0.47
CA HIS A 100 -3.15 -1.67 -0.31
C HIS A 100 -3.85 -2.40 -1.47
N THR A 101 -4.73 -3.35 -1.13
CA THR A 101 -5.41 -4.24 -2.08
C THR A 101 -6.92 -4.22 -1.85
N HIS A 102 -7.67 -4.64 -2.87
CA HIS A 102 -9.10 -4.92 -2.76
C HIS A 102 -9.29 -6.44 -2.86
N SER A 103 -8.55 -7.18 -2.04
CA SER A 103 -8.58 -8.65 -2.03
C SER A 103 -10.01 -9.16 -1.76
N PRO A 104 -10.61 -10.01 -2.62
CA PRO A 104 -12.02 -10.38 -2.51
C PRO A 104 -12.43 -10.93 -1.15
N TYR A 105 -11.61 -11.79 -0.54
CA TYR A 105 -11.94 -12.43 0.74
C TYR A 105 -11.86 -11.46 1.91
N THR A 106 -10.77 -10.70 2.02
CA THR A 106 -10.60 -9.71 3.10
C THR A 106 -11.64 -8.59 2.97
N LEU A 107 -11.93 -8.15 1.75
CA LEU A 107 -12.96 -7.15 1.49
C LEU A 107 -14.36 -7.70 1.81
N GLY A 108 -14.66 -8.93 1.39
CA GLY A 108 -15.93 -9.61 1.69
C GLY A 108 -16.20 -9.70 3.20
N ILE A 109 -15.18 -10.07 3.98
CA ILE A 109 -15.25 -10.06 5.45
C ILE A 109 -15.46 -8.64 5.99
N ALA A 110 -14.69 -7.65 5.50
CA ALA A 110 -14.79 -6.28 6.00
C ALA A 110 -16.17 -5.63 5.74
N ILE A 111 -16.86 -6.02 4.65
CA ILE A 111 -18.19 -5.49 4.31
C ILE A 111 -19.34 -6.37 4.82
N SER A 112 -19.08 -7.53 5.44
CA SER A 112 -20.13 -8.42 5.92
C SER A 112 -20.77 -7.96 7.25
N GLY A 113 -20.33 -6.83 7.80
CA GLY A 113 -20.86 -6.26 9.04
C GLY A 113 -20.30 -6.86 10.33
N ILE A 114 -19.22 -7.65 10.24
CA ILE A 114 -18.48 -8.09 11.43
C ILE A 114 -17.50 -7.01 11.88
N ASP A 115 -17.21 -6.96 13.18
CA ASP A 115 -16.33 -5.95 13.79
C ASP A 115 -14.87 -6.42 13.95
N LYS A 116 -14.61 -7.73 13.78
CA LYS A 116 -13.28 -8.32 13.86
C LYS A 116 -13.14 -9.62 13.07
N PHE A 117 -11.92 -9.94 12.69
CA PHE A 117 -11.58 -11.28 12.18
C PHE A 117 -11.72 -12.31 13.30
N GLN A 118 -12.73 -13.18 13.22
CA GLN A 118 -13.01 -14.19 14.25
C GLN A 118 -11.96 -15.31 14.26
N HIS A 119 -11.51 -15.71 13.08
CA HIS A 119 -10.53 -16.77 12.90
C HIS A 119 -9.48 -16.31 11.89
N ILE A 120 -8.21 -16.49 12.27
CA ILE A 120 -7.05 -16.23 11.42
C ILE A 120 -6.18 -17.47 11.55
N ILE A 121 -5.75 -18.03 10.42
CA ILE A 121 -4.83 -19.17 10.42
C ILE A 121 -3.51 -18.78 11.09
N GLU A 122 -2.90 -19.70 11.82
CA GLU A 122 -1.72 -19.40 12.65
C GLU A 122 -0.54 -18.88 11.83
N GLU A 123 -0.35 -19.38 10.60
CA GLU A 123 0.68 -18.91 9.68
C GLU A 123 0.49 -17.44 9.32
N ALA A 124 -0.75 -17.02 9.06
CA ALA A 124 -1.06 -15.62 8.78
C ALA A 124 -0.82 -14.77 10.03
N LYS A 125 -1.21 -15.24 11.21
CA LYS A 125 -0.98 -14.52 12.47
C LYS A 125 0.50 -14.28 12.76
N ILE A 126 1.37 -15.23 12.41
CA ILE A 126 2.84 -15.08 12.54
C ILE A 126 3.36 -13.98 11.60
N VAL A 127 2.80 -13.86 10.39
CA VAL A 127 3.28 -12.92 9.37
C VAL A 127 2.68 -11.52 9.50
N VAL A 128 1.37 -11.42 9.69
CA VAL A 128 0.61 -10.14 9.69
C VAL A 128 0.10 -9.73 11.07
N GLY A 129 0.27 -10.56 12.10
CA GLY A 129 -0.25 -10.30 13.44
C GLY A 129 -1.77 -10.47 13.53
N ASN A 130 -2.41 -9.64 14.35
CA ASN A 130 -3.87 -9.63 14.49
C ASN A 130 -4.45 -8.51 13.61
N PRO A 131 -5.02 -8.81 12.43
CA PRO A 131 -5.69 -7.82 11.60
C PRO A 131 -6.90 -7.23 12.33
N VAL A 132 -7.13 -5.93 12.11
CA VAL A 132 -8.24 -5.18 12.67
C VAL A 132 -9.14 -4.66 11.55
N ILE A 133 -10.41 -4.43 11.87
CA ILE A 133 -11.37 -3.79 10.98
C ILE A 133 -11.59 -2.37 11.51
N ILE A 134 -11.40 -1.36 10.66
CA ILE A 134 -11.67 0.03 10.99
C ILE A 134 -13.00 0.48 10.39
N GLN A 135 -13.62 1.49 10.97
CA GLN A 135 -14.86 2.06 10.41
C GLN A 135 -14.60 2.66 9.02
N ASN A 136 -15.59 2.52 8.13
CA ASN A 136 -15.52 3.08 6.79
C ASN A 136 -15.43 4.61 6.83
N LYS A 137 -14.50 5.15 6.03
CA LYS A 137 -14.32 6.58 5.75
C LYS A 137 -14.04 6.74 4.24
N PRO A 138 -14.32 7.91 3.66
CA PRO A 138 -14.08 8.12 2.23
C PRO A 138 -12.62 7.86 1.85
N SER A 139 -12.41 7.14 0.74
CA SER A 139 -11.06 6.94 0.19
C SER A 139 -10.36 8.26 -0.10
N GLY A 140 -9.09 8.34 0.27
CA GLY A 140 -8.27 9.55 0.12
C GLY A 140 -8.50 10.63 1.18
N SER A 141 -9.41 10.41 2.15
CA SER A 141 -9.62 11.34 3.25
C SER A 141 -8.50 11.28 4.30
N THR A 142 -8.31 12.38 5.02
CA THR A 142 -7.34 12.46 6.12
C THR A 142 -7.81 11.64 7.33
N GLU A 143 -9.12 11.53 7.55
CA GLU A 143 -9.70 10.71 8.61
C GLU A 143 -9.38 9.22 8.40
N LEU A 144 -9.57 8.71 7.17
CA LEU A 144 -9.20 7.33 6.83
C LEU A 144 -7.71 7.10 7.08
N ALA A 145 -6.86 8.00 6.59
CA ALA A 145 -5.42 7.92 6.75
C ALA A 145 -4.97 7.88 8.22
N ASN A 146 -5.56 8.73 9.07
CA ASN A 146 -5.25 8.77 10.49
C ASN A 146 -5.66 7.47 11.17
N MET A 147 -6.89 7.02 10.96
CA MET A 147 -7.42 5.76 11.51
C MET A 147 -6.55 4.55 11.13
N VAL A 148 -6.20 4.41 9.85
CA VAL A 148 -5.34 3.30 9.38
C VAL A 148 -3.95 3.37 10.01
N SER A 149 -3.39 4.56 10.21
CA SER A 149 -2.05 4.71 10.81
C SER A 149 -2.02 4.49 12.33
N GLU A 150 -3.19 4.56 12.98
CA GLU A 150 -3.39 4.39 14.44
C GLU A 150 -3.71 2.96 14.85
N ALA A 151 -4.40 2.24 13.97
CA ALA A 151 -4.74 0.83 14.09
C ALA A 151 -3.49 -0.07 14.18
#